data_AF-A0A6V7YAL6-F1
#
_entry.id   AF-A0A6V7YAL6-F1
#
_cell.length_a   1.000
_cell.length_b   1.000
_cell.length_c   1.000
_cell.angle_alpha   90.00
_cell.angle_beta   90.00
_cell.angle_gamma   90.00
#
_symmetry.space_group_name_H-M   'P 1'
#
loop_
_entity.id
_entity.type
_entity.pdbx_description
1 polymer ?
#
loop_
_entity_poly.entity_id
_entity_poly.type
_entity_poly.pdbx_seq_one_letter_code
_entity_poly.pdbx_strand_id
1 'polypeptide(L)'
;MSTHATLLKITGKLLQSHKYLSLNKAKDRVRKLFEFNKSVIERTNNYTKKLFRNDSSHKLCVHIERENLLEMGQATGLYLTEQLIAFIYKTLKKRTKNISIVLIGRDTNFLNMVRGVEGLPLYISEVRNRGVELNFAISNCNSFLITASTSKKHGGLIFNARRKPNLLQ
;
A
#
# COMPACT_ATOMS: atom_id res chain seq x y z
N MET A 1 -3.63 29.84 -11.59
CA MET A 1 -4.22 28.70 -12.32
C MET A 1 -4.56 27.61 -11.31
N SER A 2 -5.83 27.25 -11.10
CA SER A 2 -6.20 26.20 -10.12
C SER A 2 -6.12 24.82 -10.75
N THR A 3 -5.24 23.96 -10.26
CA THR A 3 -5.13 22.56 -10.66
C THR A 3 -6.22 21.75 -9.98
N HIS A 4 -7.24 21.33 -10.73
CA HIS A 4 -8.24 20.38 -10.25
C HIS A 4 -7.63 18.97 -10.20
N ALA A 5 -7.44 18.44 -8.99
CA ALA A 5 -7.05 17.05 -8.78
C ALA A 5 -8.29 16.14 -8.97
N THR A 6 -8.30 15.32 -10.02
CA THR A 6 -9.38 14.35 -10.25
C THR A 6 -9.09 13.07 -9.48
N LEU A 7 -9.83 12.82 -8.40
CA LEU A 7 -9.72 11.59 -7.62
C LEU A 7 -10.52 10.46 -8.31
N LEU A 8 -9.83 9.52 -8.94
CA LEU A 8 -10.44 8.31 -9.46
C LEU A 8 -10.57 7.26 -8.34
N LYS A 9 -11.78 7.09 -7.79
CA LYS A 9 -12.10 5.94 -6.94
C LYS A 9 -12.20 4.69 -7.81
N ILE A 10 -11.07 4.06 -8.07
CA ILE A 10 -11.04 2.75 -8.72
C ILE A 10 -11.39 1.71 -7.66
N THR A 11 -12.62 1.20 -7.72
CA THR A 11 -12.99 0.03 -6.93
C THR A 11 -12.44 -1.20 -7.64
N GLY A 12 -11.11 -1.36 -7.58
CA GLY A 12 -10.44 -2.53 -8.15
C GLY A 12 -10.72 -3.74 -7.27
N LYS A 13 -11.44 -4.73 -7.80
CA LYS A 13 -11.16 -6.12 -7.40
C LYS A 13 -9.72 -6.37 -7.82
N LEU A 14 -8.81 -6.32 -6.85
CA LEU A 14 -7.43 -6.82 -6.94
C LEU A 14 -7.43 -8.02 -7.89
N LEU A 15 -6.72 -7.94 -9.02
CA LEU A 15 -6.68 -8.90 -10.13
C LEU A 15 -7.10 -10.32 -9.73
N GLN A 16 -8.40 -10.55 -9.62
CA GLN A 16 -9.00 -11.78 -10.06
C GLN A 16 -9.33 -11.44 -11.50
N SER A 17 -8.39 -11.73 -12.38
CA SER A 17 -8.59 -11.84 -13.82
C SER A 17 -9.65 -12.93 -14.09
N HIS A 18 -10.89 -12.68 -13.67
CA HIS A 18 -12.00 -13.62 -13.74
C HIS A 18 -12.67 -13.65 -15.11
N LYS A 19 -12.11 -12.92 -16.10
CA LYS A 19 -12.63 -12.94 -17.47
C LYS A 19 -11.71 -13.59 -18.51
N TYR A 20 -10.42 -13.83 -18.19
CA TYR A 20 -9.47 -14.50 -19.09
C TYR A 20 -8.79 -15.73 -18.48
N LEU A 21 -8.96 -16.00 -17.18
CA LEU A 21 -8.50 -17.23 -16.54
C LEU A 21 -9.70 -18.01 -16.01
N SER A 22 -10.48 -18.59 -16.91
CA SER A 22 -11.44 -19.68 -16.63
C SER A 22 -10.68 -20.98 -16.29
N LEU A 23 -9.71 -20.89 -15.38
CA LEU A 23 -8.77 -21.94 -15.07
C LEU A 23 -8.67 -22.06 -13.55
N ASN A 24 -9.67 -22.68 -12.92
CA ASN A 24 -9.53 -23.16 -11.54
C ASN A 24 -8.25 -24.02 -11.40
N LYS A 25 -7.85 -24.75 -12.46
CA LYS A 25 -6.58 -25.50 -12.52
C LYS A 25 -5.31 -24.64 -12.67
N ALA A 26 -5.37 -23.50 -13.37
CA ALA A 26 -4.20 -22.62 -13.50
C ALA A 26 -4.09 -21.64 -12.33
N LYS A 27 -5.17 -21.38 -11.60
CA LYS A 27 -5.15 -20.51 -10.42
C LYS A 27 -4.10 -20.95 -9.40
N ASP A 28 -4.00 -22.25 -9.13
CA ASP A 28 -3.01 -22.76 -8.16
C ASP A 28 -1.59 -22.78 -8.75
N ARG A 29 -1.45 -23.02 -10.06
CA ARG A 29 -0.14 -22.91 -10.74
C ARG A 29 0.36 -21.46 -10.78
N VAL A 30 -0.52 -20.53 -11.12
CA VAL A 30 -0.26 -19.08 -11.13
C VAL A 30 0.05 -18.61 -9.71
N ARG A 31 -0.68 -19.08 -8.69
CA ARG A 31 -0.33 -18.80 -7.29
C ARG A 31 1.08 -19.27 -6.94
N LYS A 32 1.46 -20.50 -7.33
CA LYS A 32 2.82 -21.02 -7.12
C LYS A 32 3.89 -20.17 -7.81
N LEU A 33 3.60 -19.59 -8.98
CA LEU A 33 4.52 -18.67 -9.65
C LEU A 33 4.72 -17.35 -8.88
N PHE A 34 3.75 -16.97 -8.04
CA PHE A 34 3.81 -15.78 -7.19
C PHE A 34 4.07 -16.11 -5.71
N GLU A 35 4.41 -17.36 -5.38
CA GLU A 35 4.84 -17.71 -4.04
C GLU A 35 6.22 -17.10 -3.77
N PHE A 36 6.31 -16.32 -2.69
CA PHE A 36 7.58 -15.79 -2.25
C PHE A 36 8.45 -16.91 -1.72
N ASN A 37 9.74 -16.88 -2.04
CA ASN A 37 10.68 -17.85 -1.48
C ASN A 37 10.74 -17.72 0.07
N LYS A 38 11.15 -18.81 0.73
CA LYS A 38 11.20 -18.86 2.21
C LYS A 38 12.03 -17.73 2.82
N SER A 39 13.13 -17.35 2.17
CA SER A 39 14.00 -16.25 2.63
C SER A 39 13.30 -14.89 2.64
N VAL A 40 12.48 -14.59 1.62
CA VAL A 40 11.68 -13.37 1.55
C VAL A 40 10.61 -13.36 2.65
N ILE A 41 9.93 -14.49 2.86
CA ILE A 41 8.93 -14.63 3.91
C ILE A 41 9.56 -14.44 5.29
N GLU A 42 10.69 -15.07 5.56
CA GLU A 42 11.41 -14.97 6.83
C GLU A 42 11.88 -13.53 7.10
N ARG A 43 12.51 -12.89 6.10
CA ARG A 43 12.91 -11.47 6.19
C ARG A 43 11.72 -10.57 6.46
N THR A 44 10.59 -10.82 5.80
CA THR A 44 9.34 -10.07 6.02
C THR A 44 8.84 -10.26 7.44
N ASN A 45 8.79 -11.49 7.95
CA ASN A 45 8.30 -11.78 9.30
C ASN A 45 9.19 -11.15 10.37
N ASN A 46 10.51 -11.24 10.22
CA ASN A 46 11.46 -10.61 11.14
C ASN A 46 11.31 -9.09 11.14
N TYR A 47 11.10 -8.50 9.95
CA TYR A 47 10.85 -7.09 9.80
C TYR A 47 9.54 -6.64 10.44
N THR A 48 8.43 -7.32 10.15
CA THR A 48 7.10 -7.05 10.72
C THR A 48 7.13 -7.08 12.25
N LYS A 49 7.78 -8.09 12.85
CA LYS A 49 7.88 -8.21 14.30
C LYS A 49 8.61 -7.02 14.93
N LYS A 50 9.69 -6.54 14.30
CA LYS A 50 10.42 -5.35 14.75
C LYS A 50 9.59 -4.08 14.61
N LEU A 51 8.92 -3.91 13.48
CA LEU A 51 8.18 -2.69 13.14
C LEU A 51 6.93 -2.51 14.00
N PHE A 52 6.09 -3.53 14.09
CA PHE A 52 4.79 -3.42 14.76
C PHE A 52 4.82 -3.85 16.22
N ARG A 53 5.80 -4.68 16.62
CA ARG A 53 5.84 -5.33 17.94
C ARG A 53 4.52 -6.06 18.21
N ASN A 54 3.60 -5.42 18.94
CA ASN A 54 2.28 -5.95 19.32
C ASN A 54 1.10 -5.14 18.75
N ASP A 55 1.34 -4.24 17.78
CA ASP A 55 0.28 -3.43 17.19
C ASP A 55 -0.65 -4.29 16.32
N SER A 56 -1.87 -4.53 16.82
CA SER A 56 -2.95 -5.27 16.16
C SER A 56 -3.94 -4.38 15.38
N SER A 57 -3.66 -3.09 15.24
CA SER A 57 -4.51 -2.15 14.50
C SER A 57 -4.67 -2.53 13.02
N HIS A 58 -5.69 -1.95 12.38
CA HIS A 58 -5.84 -1.98 10.93
C HIS A 58 -4.68 -1.22 10.28
N LYS A 59 -3.86 -1.90 9.49
CA LYS A 59 -2.72 -1.31 8.79
C LYS A 59 -3.17 -0.69 7.46
N LEU A 60 -3.18 0.64 7.40
CA LEU A 60 -3.30 1.40 6.15
C LEU A 60 -1.89 1.62 5.61
N CYS A 61 -1.51 0.87 4.58
CA CYS A 61 -0.22 1.05 3.94
C CYS A 61 -0.31 2.05 2.79
N VAL A 62 0.68 2.91 2.71
CA VAL A 62 0.79 3.99 1.73
C VAL A 62 2.10 3.80 0.98
N HIS A 63 2.01 3.26 -0.23
CA HIS A 63 3.16 3.08 -1.11
C HIS A 63 3.38 4.34 -1.95
N ILE A 64 4.52 4.99 -1.73
CA ILE A 64 4.93 6.24 -2.36
C ILE A 64 6.03 5.94 -3.38
N GLU A 65 5.65 5.91 -4.66
CA GLU A 65 6.60 5.84 -5.77
C GLU A 65 7.01 7.27 -6.13
N ARG A 66 8.27 7.64 -5.88
CA ARG A 66 8.72 9.03 -6.01
C ARG A 66 10.03 9.21 -6.76
N GLU A 67 11.06 8.40 -6.48
CA GLU A 67 12.40 8.56 -7.08
C GLU A 67 12.35 8.67 -8.61
N ASN A 68 11.73 7.71 -9.28
CA ASN A 68 11.64 7.72 -10.75
C ASN A 68 10.71 8.83 -11.30
N LEU A 69 9.79 9.32 -10.47
CA LEU A 69 8.81 10.34 -10.89
C LEU A 69 9.30 11.76 -10.63
N LEU A 70 10.32 11.94 -9.79
CA LEU A 70 10.92 13.24 -9.50
C LEU A 70 11.56 13.83 -10.75
N GLU A 71 12.40 13.04 -11.42
CA GLU A 71 13.09 13.43 -12.65
C GLU A 71 12.10 13.77 -13.78
N MET A 72 10.94 13.12 -13.79
CA MET A 72 9.88 13.33 -14.77
C MET A 72 8.95 14.50 -14.43
N GLY A 73 9.13 15.18 -13.28
CA GLY A 73 8.23 16.24 -12.81
C GLY A 73 6.81 15.73 -12.48
N GLN A 74 6.68 14.44 -12.17
CA GLN A 74 5.41 13.75 -11.94
C GLN A 74 5.26 13.23 -10.50
N ALA A 75 6.24 13.45 -9.65
CA ALA A 75 6.19 13.03 -8.26
C ALA A 75 5.01 13.67 -7.51
N THR A 76 4.29 12.86 -6.74
CA THR A 76 3.23 13.38 -5.85
C THR A 76 3.87 14.25 -4.77
N GLY A 77 3.35 15.48 -4.60
CA GLY A 77 3.81 16.41 -3.57
C GLY A 77 3.30 16.06 -2.18
N LEU A 78 4.00 16.56 -1.14
CA LEU A 78 3.69 16.29 0.28
C LEU A 78 2.23 16.58 0.63
N TYR A 79 1.75 17.78 0.29
CA TYR A 79 0.39 18.21 0.59
C TYR A 79 -0.66 17.25 0.04
N LEU A 80 -0.53 16.83 -1.23
CA LEU A 80 -1.48 15.90 -1.84
C LEU A 80 -1.43 14.52 -1.18
N THR A 81 -0.23 14.02 -0.87
CA THR A 81 -0.06 12.75 -0.15
C THR A 81 -0.79 12.77 1.20
N GLU A 82 -0.61 13.81 2.00
CA GLU A 82 -1.26 13.94 3.31
C GLU A 82 -2.78 14.06 3.19
N GLN A 83 -3.28 14.82 2.22
CA GLN A 83 -4.73 14.92 1.95
C GLN A 83 -5.33 13.56 1.56
N LEU A 84 -4.63 12.78 0.74
CA LEU A 84 -5.06 11.43 0.36
C LEU A 84 -5.09 10.49 1.57
N ILE A 85 -4.06 10.53 2.42
CA ILE A 85 -3.99 9.74 3.64
C ILE A 85 -5.16 10.11 4.57
N ALA A 86 -5.39 11.39 4.82
CA ALA A 86 -6.47 11.89 5.67
C ALA A 86 -7.85 11.48 5.15
N PHE A 87 -8.08 11.60 3.85
CA PHE A 87 -9.33 11.18 3.21
C PHE A 87 -9.59 9.67 3.38
N ILE A 88 -8.58 8.83 3.13
CA ILE A 88 -8.70 7.37 3.26
C ILE A 88 -8.88 6.99 4.73
N TYR A 89 -8.13 7.60 5.64
CA TYR A 89 -8.31 7.42 7.08
C TYR A 89 -9.74 7.71 7.52
N LYS A 90 -10.29 8.88 7.16
CA LYS A 90 -11.68 9.26 7.48
C LYS A 90 -12.69 8.24 6.94
N THR A 91 -12.42 7.68 5.77
CA THR A 91 -13.26 6.63 5.16
C THR A 91 -13.17 5.30 5.91
N LEU A 92 -11.96 4.90 6.33
CA LEU A 92 -11.73 3.66 7.08
C LEU A 92 -12.23 3.74 8.52
N LYS A 93 -12.08 4.89 9.18
CA LYS A 93 -12.48 5.12 10.58
C LYS A 93 -13.98 4.87 10.82
N LYS A 94 -14.81 4.99 9.79
CA LYS A 94 -16.24 4.62 9.82
C LYS A 94 -16.48 3.12 10.03
N ARG A 95 -15.46 2.28 9.84
CA ARG A 95 -15.55 0.81 9.86
C ARG A 95 -14.56 0.15 10.82
N THR A 96 -13.48 0.83 11.17
CA THR A 96 -12.43 0.28 12.04
C THR A 96 -12.04 1.29 13.12
N LYS A 97 -11.90 0.81 14.37
CA LYS A 97 -11.64 1.67 15.53
C LYS A 97 -10.17 2.11 15.60
N ASN A 98 -9.23 1.21 15.34
CA ASN A 98 -7.80 1.47 15.45
C ASN A 98 -7.14 1.31 14.08
N ILE A 99 -6.47 2.35 13.60
CA ILE A 99 -5.77 2.36 12.32
C ILE A 99 -4.35 2.88 12.57
N SER A 100 -3.36 2.14 12.09
CA SER A 100 -1.98 2.63 11.98
C SER A 100 -1.63 2.84 10.53
N ILE A 101 -0.86 3.89 10.26
CA ILE A 101 -0.37 4.22 8.91
C ILE A 101 1.01 3.62 8.74
N VAL A 102 1.25 2.99 7.59
CA VAL A 102 2.55 2.42 7.24
C VAL A 102 3.00 3.01 5.92
N LEU A 103 4.04 3.84 5.95
CA LEU A 103 4.63 4.42 4.75
C LEU A 103 5.62 3.44 4.14
N ILE A 104 5.50 3.23 2.83
CA ILE A 104 6.37 2.34 2.06
C ILE A 104 6.92 3.14 0.89
N GLY A 105 8.23 3.19 0.73
CA GLY A 105 8.84 3.92 -0.38
C GLY A 105 10.36 3.99 -0.25
N ARG A 106 11.00 4.48 -1.31
CA ARG A 106 12.45 4.60 -1.39
C ARG A 106 13.00 5.94 -0.90
N ASP A 107 12.28 7.03 -1.17
CA ASP A 107 12.65 8.39 -0.76
C ASP A 107 12.39 8.62 0.74
N THR A 108 13.32 8.19 1.60
CA THR A 108 13.20 8.31 3.07
C THR A 108 13.10 9.75 3.55
N ASN A 109 13.72 10.69 2.85
CA ASN A 109 13.62 12.11 3.19
C ASN A 109 12.18 12.57 3.05
N PHE A 110 11.54 12.23 1.93
CA PHE A 110 10.12 12.52 1.74
C PHE A 110 9.22 11.75 2.73
N LEU A 111 9.49 10.48 3.00
CA LEU A 111 8.70 9.70 3.97
C LEU A 111 8.73 10.33 5.37
N ASN A 112 9.89 10.84 5.81
CA ASN A 112 10.05 11.53 7.09
C ASN A 112 9.32 12.88 7.14
N MET A 113 9.05 13.49 5.98
CA MET A 113 8.27 14.74 5.91
C MET A 113 6.76 14.48 6.02
N VAL A 114 6.28 13.29 5.68
CA VAL A 114 4.86 12.94 5.77
C VAL A 114 4.48 12.78 7.24
N ARG A 115 3.72 13.74 7.76
CA ARG A 115 3.27 13.70 9.17
C ARG A 115 2.00 12.86 9.35
N GLY A 116 1.34 12.50 8.24
CA GLY A 116 0.14 11.69 8.25
C GLY A 116 -1.04 12.42 8.88
N VAL A 117 -1.86 11.70 9.65
CA VAL A 117 -2.93 12.30 10.47
C VAL A 117 -2.43 12.37 11.90
N GLU A 118 -2.51 13.55 12.51
CA GLU A 118 -2.02 13.81 13.86
C GLU A 118 -2.58 12.81 14.89
N GLY A 119 -1.71 12.34 15.78
CA GLY A 119 -2.06 11.41 16.85
C GLY A 119 -2.21 9.94 16.45
N LEU A 120 -1.92 9.57 15.19
CA LEU A 120 -1.93 8.17 14.76
C LEU A 120 -0.54 7.54 14.77
N PRO A 121 -0.42 6.23 15.09
CA PRO A 121 0.82 5.51 14.90
C PRO A 121 1.22 5.52 13.42
N LEU A 122 2.41 6.05 13.17
CA LEU A 122 3.03 6.13 11.85
C LEU A 122 4.29 5.27 11.85
N TYR A 123 4.33 4.30 10.94
CA TYR A 123 5.48 3.45 10.72
C TYR A 123 6.09 3.75 9.36
N ILE A 124 7.41 3.80 9.28
CA ILE A 124 8.13 3.94 8.01
C ILE A 124 8.78 2.61 7.68
N SER A 125 8.54 2.11 6.47
CA SER A 125 9.14 0.87 5.99
C SER A 125 10.60 1.08 5.61
N GLU A 126 11.52 0.44 6.31
CA GLU A 126 12.95 0.43 5.95
C GLU A 126 13.27 -0.65 4.89
N VAL A 127 12.28 -1.44 4.47
CA VAL A 127 12.47 -2.49 3.47
C VAL A 127 12.82 -1.87 2.11
N ARG A 128 14.02 -2.18 1.60
CA ARG A 128 14.48 -1.75 0.27
C ARG A 128 14.37 -2.84 -0.80
N ASN A 129 14.25 -4.10 -0.40
CA ASN A 129 14.11 -5.21 -1.33
C ASN A 129 12.66 -5.31 -1.84
N ARG A 130 12.46 -5.22 -3.15
CA ARG A 130 11.12 -5.19 -3.76
C ARG A 130 10.29 -6.45 -3.46
N GLY A 131 10.92 -7.62 -3.42
CA GLY A 131 10.24 -8.87 -3.08
C GLY A 131 9.74 -8.88 -1.63
N VAL A 132 10.59 -8.44 -0.70
CA VAL A 132 10.22 -8.30 0.73
C VAL A 132 9.14 -7.23 0.90
N GLU A 133 9.23 -6.11 0.18
CA GLU A 133 8.25 -5.03 0.24
C GLU A 133 6.87 -5.47 -0.26
N LEU A 134 6.82 -6.17 -1.40
CA LEU A 134 5.57 -6.72 -1.92
C LEU A 134 4.98 -7.78 -0.98
N ASN A 135 5.81 -8.69 -0.47
CA ASN A 135 5.35 -9.69 0.49
C ASN A 135 4.84 -9.03 1.78
N PHE A 136 5.55 -8.01 2.28
CA PHE A 136 5.14 -7.22 3.43
C PHE A 136 3.78 -6.57 3.19
N ALA A 137 3.60 -5.90 2.04
CA ALA A 137 2.37 -5.25 1.66
C ALA A 137 1.18 -6.22 1.64
N ILE A 138 1.35 -7.36 0.97
CA ILE A 138 0.32 -8.40 0.85
C ILE A 138 -0.01 -9.04 2.21
N SER A 139 1.01 -9.27 3.03
CA SER A 139 0.86 -10.07 4.25
C SER A 139 0.36 -9.27 5.44
N ASN A 140 0.62 -7.95 5.47
CA ASN A 140 0.41 -7.12 6.66
C ASN A 140 -0.56 -5.96 6.46
N CYS A 141 -0.81 -5.52 5.22
CA CYS A 141 -1.69 -4.37 4.98
C CYS A 141 -3.16 -4.81 4.89
N ASN A 142 -4.03 -4.13 5.64
CA ASN A 142 -5.47 -4.31 5.54
C ASN A 142 -6.10 -3.36 4.51
N SER A 143 -5.41 -2.28 4.16
CA SER A 143 -5.80 -1.35 3.10
C SER A 143 -4.55 -0.74 2.47
N PHE A 144 -4.67 -0.34 1.20
CA PHE A 144 -3.52 0.06 0.41
C PHE A 144 -3.80 1.35 -0.38
N LEU A 145 -2.93 2.34 -0.26
CA LEU A 145 -2.91 3.55 -1.06
C LEU A 145 -1.62 3.54 -1.87
N ILE A 146 -1.71 3.73 -3.18
CA ILE A 146 -0.54 3.87 -4.05
C ILE A 146 -0.54 5.29 -4.60
N THR A 147 0.43 6.10 -4.18
CA THR A 147 0.69 7.39 -4.82
C THR A 147 1.71 7.15 -5.92
N ALA A 148 1.21 6.83 -7.11
CA ALA A 148 2.00 6.73 -8.33
C ALA A 148 1.33 7.58 -9.39
N SER A 149 2.10 8.46 -10.04
CA SER A 149 1.58 9.22 -11.16
C SER A 149 1.43 8.30 -12.36
N THR A 150 0.20 8.08 -12.81
CA THR A 150 -0.09 7.28 -13.99
C THR A 150 -0.28 8.11 -15.26
N SER A 151 0.03 9.42 -15.22
CA SER A 151 -0.25 10.36 -16.30
C SER A 151 0.42 11.73 -16.06
N LYS A 152 0.63 12.53 -17.12
CA LYS A 152 0.98 13.97 -17.03
C LYS A 152 -0.02 14.80 -16.18
N LYS A 153 -1.15 14.21 -15.77
CA LYS A 153 -2.09 14.75 -14.79
C LYS A 153 -2.00 13.93 -13.50
N HIS A 154 -1.50 14.56 -12.44
CA HIS A 154 -1.41 14.07 -11.05
C HIS A 154 -2.59 13.18 -10.65
N GLY A 155 -2.35 11.87 -10.56
CA GLY A 155 -3.34 10.88 -10.15
C GLY A 155 -2.79 10.02 -9.01
N GLY A 156 -3.62 9.69 -8.02
CA GLY A 156 -3.33 8.68 -7.01
C GLY A 156 -4.22 7.46 -7.24
N LEU A 157 -3.67 6.25 -7.10
CA LEU A 157 -4.42 5.00 -7.21
C LEU A 157 -4.74 4.45 -5.83
N ILE A 158 -6.02 4.28 -5.53
CA ILE A 158 -6.48 3.70 -4.26
C ILE A 158 -6.84 2.24 -4.47
N PHE A 159 -6.22 1.33 -3.72
CA PHE A 159 -6.53 -0.10 -3.75
C PHE A 159 -7.09 -0.57 -2.42
N ASN A 160 -8.40 -0.83 -2.37
CA ASN A 160 -9.00 -1.46 -1.19
C ASN A 160 -8.80 -2.98 -1.22
N ALA A 161 -7.66 -3.45 -0.73
CA ALA A 161 -7.39 -4.88 -0.55
C ALA A 161 -8.19 -5.42 0.66
N ARG A 162 -9.47 -5.76 0.46
CA ARG A 162 -10.19 -6.53 1.48
C ARG A 162 -9.61 -7.94 1.56
N ARG A 163 -8.82 -8.22 2.60
CA ARG A 163 -8.59 -9.59 3.05
C ARG A 163 -9.93 -10.15 3.49
N LYS A 164 -10.43 -11.22 2.84
CA LYS A 164 -11.45 -12.06 3.47
C LYS A 164 -10.76 -12.71 4.68
N PRO A 165 -11.28 -12.55 5.91
CA PRO A 165 -10.84 -13.41 7.01
C PRO A 165 -11.22 -14.86 6.61
N ASN A 166 -10.31 -15.81 6.82
CA ASN A 166 -10.47 -17.27 6.60
C ASN A 166 -10.27 -17.79 5.17
N LEU A 167 -9.02 -17.82 4.70
CA LEU A 167 -8.61 -18.70 3.57
C LEU A 167 -7.27 -19.43 3.84
N LEU A 168 -6.88 -19.54 5.11
CA LEU A 168 -5.81 -20.44 5.58
C LEU A 168 -6.40 -21.33 6.68
N GLN A 169 -7.33 -22.19 6.27
CA GLN A 169 -7.60 -23.49 6.87
C GLN A 169 -7.67 -24.47 5.72
#